data_AF-A0A419IYI8-F1
#
_entry.id   AF-A0A419IYI8-F1
#
_cell.length_a   1.000
_cell.length_b   1.000
_cell.length_c   1.000
_cell.angle_alpha   90.00
_cell.angle_beta   90.00
_cell.angle_gamma   90.00
#
_symmetry.space_group_name_H-M   'P 1'
#
loop_
_entity.id
_entity.type
_entity.pdbx_description
1 polymer ?
#
loop_
_entity_poly.entity_id
_entity_poly.type
_entity_poly.pdbx_seq_one_letter_code
_entity_poly.pdbx_strand_id
1 'polypeptide(L)' 'METKALNYRIIIESDTETGTEKAGFTAFCPTFGIADDGDTVEEALTNLKKLIRFHIASLRDEGKEIPSKNFKTIVD' A
#
# COMPACT_ATOMS: atom_id res chain seq x y z
N MET A 1 5.16 13.83 21.81
CA MET A 1 4.41 13.43 20.60
C MET A 1 4.45 11.92 20.54
N GLU A 2 3.31 11.24 20.64
CA GLU A 2 3.29 9.77 20.58
C GLU A 2 3.45 9.31 19.14
N THR A 3 4.36 8.36 18.90
CA THR A 3 4.55 7.75 17.58
C THR A 3 3.57 6.60 17.43
N LYS A 4 2.61 6.72 16.50
CA LYS A 4 1.68 5.62 16.18
C LYS A 4 2.24 4.77 15.05
N ALA A 5 2.49 3.49 15.32
CA ALA A 5 2.79 2.52 14.28
C ALA A 5 1.50 2.13 13.53
N LEU A 6 1.52 2.23 12.20
CA LEU A 6 0.42 1.82 11.33
C LEU A 6 0.85 0.58 10.55
N ASN A 7 0.06 -0.49 10.65
CA ASN A 7 0.31 -1.74 9.97
C ASN A 7 -0.75 -1.98 8.90
N TYR A 8 -0.31 -2.20 7.67
CA TYR A 8 -1.19 -2.42 6.52
C TYR A 8 -0.87 -3.77 5.88
N ARG A 9 -1.91 -4.50 5.48
CA ARG A 9 -1.77 -5.70 4.67
C ARG A 9 -1.55 -5.30 3.23
N ILE A 10 -0.50 -5.86 2.63
CA ILE A 10 -0.16 -5.69 1.22
C ILE A 10 -0.42 -7.02 0.52
N ILE A 11 -1.04 -6.96 -0.66
CA ILE A 11 -1.17 -8.08 -1.59
C ILE A 11 -0.15 -7.86 -2.70
N ILE A 12 0.61 -8.89 -3.05
CA ILE A 12 1.62 -8.84 -4.10
C ILE A 12 1.31 -9.94 -5.10
N GLU A 13 1.24 -9.56 -6.37
CA GLU A 13 0.94 -10.47 -7.48
C GLU A 13 1.95 -10.24 -8.60
N SER A 14 2.32 -11.30 -9.33
CA SER A 14 2.98 -11.15 -10.63
C SER A 14 2.00 -10.52 -11.60
N ASP A 15 2.44 -9.53 -12.35
CA ASP A 15 1.62 -8.82 -13.32
C ASP A 15 2.36 -8.66 -14.65
N THR A 16 1.65 -8.20 -15.68
CA THR A 16 2.20 -7.89 -16.99
C THR A 16 1.73 -6.50 -17.39
N GLU A 17 2.69 -5.60 -17.62
CA GLU A 17 2.43 -4.22 -18.01
C GLU A 17 1.57 -4.17 -19.28
N THR A 18 0.48 -3.40 -19.21
CA THR A 18 -0.39 -3.19 -20.36
C THR A 18 0.34 -2.37 -21.42
N GLY A 19 0.39 -2.88 -22.65
CA GLY A 19 0.96 -2.19 -23.81
C GLY A 19 2.44 -2.44 -24.07
N THR A 20 3.19 -2.95 -23.09
CA THR A 20 4.60 -3.39 -23.28
C THR A 20 4.76 -4.90 -23.17
N GLU A 21 3.79 -5.61 -22.57
CA GLU A 21 3.86 -7.04 -22.24
C GLU A 21 5.04 -7.40 -21.32
N LYS A 22 5.64 -6.39 -20.67
CA LYS A 22 6.75 -6.59 -19.75
C LYS A 22 6.23 -7.24 -18.47
N ALA A 23 6.86 -8.34 -18.05
CA ALA A 23 6.56 -8.97 -16.76
C ALA A 23 7.08 -8.11 -15.61
N GLY A 24 6.29 -8.04 -14.53
CA GLY A 24 6.62 -7.30 -13.33
C GLY A 24 5.79 -7.76 -12.13
N PHE A 25 5.70 -6.92 -11.12
CA PHE A 25 4.92 -7.18 -9.91
C PHE A 25 4.09 -5.96 -9.55
N THR A 26 2.87 -6.22 -9.07
CA THR A 26 2.00 -5.20 -8.50
C THR A 26 1.91 -5.40 -7.00
N ALA A 27 2.13 -4.33 -6.24
CA ALA A 27 1.84 -4.29 -4.82
C ALA A 27 0.58 -3.46 -4.59
N PHE A 28 -0.41 -4.03 -3.91
CA PHE A 28 -1.70 -3.41 -3.63
C PHE A 28 -1.96 -3.29 -2.14
N CYS A 29 -2.42 -2.12 -1.69
CA CYS A 29 -2.89 -1.88 -0.32
C CYS A 29 -4.42 -1.71 -0.30
N PRO A 30 -5.19 -2.77 0.02
CA PRO A 30 -6.66 -2.73 -0.02
C PRO A 30 -7.28 -1.70 0.94
N THR A 31 -6.60 -1.38 2.03
CA THR A 31 -7.09 -0.42 3.04
C THR A 31 -7.22 0.98 2.47
N PHE A 32 -6.35 1.35 1.52
CA PHE A 32 -6.37 2.66 0.87
C PHE A 32 -6.88 2.60 -0.58
N GLY A 33 -7.02 1.40 -1.15
CA GLY A 33 -7.42 1.25 -2.55
C GLY A 33 -6.36 1.76 -3.54
N ILE A 34 -5.08 1.70 -3.16
CA ILE A 34 -3.94 2.16 -3.96
C ILE A 34 -3.01 1.01 -4.28
N ALA A 35 -2.44 1.05 -5.48
CA ALA A 35 -1.44 0.10 -5.97
C ALA A 35 -0.25 0.86 -6.55
N ASP A 36 0.89 0.19 -6.60
CA ASP A 36 2.10 0.63 -7.30
C ASP A 36 2.84 -0.61 -7.80
N ASP A 37 3.66 -0.47 -8.83
CA ASP A 37 4.33 -1.57 -9.52
C ASP A 37 5.87 -1.48 -9.44
N GLY A 38 6.52 -2.54 -9.94
CA GLY A 38 7.96 -2.61 -10.05
C GLY A 38 8.43 -3.89 -10.77
N ASP A 39 9.67 -3.88 -11.23
CA ASP A 39 10.27 -5.01 -11.95
C ASP A 39 10.54 -6.20 -11.02
N THR A 40 10.57 -5.93 -9.71
CA THR A 40 10.78 -6.91 -8.64
C THR A 40 9.76 -6.72 -7.53
N VAL A 41 9.56 -7.76 -6.72
CA VAL A 41 8.72 -7.70 -5.51
C VAL A 41 9.19 -6.58 -4.58
N GLU A 42 10.50 -6.43 -4.39
CA GLU A 42 11.12 -5.42 -3.53
C GLU A 42 10.89 -4.00 -4.04
N GLU A 43 10.95 -3.81 -5.36
CA GLU A 43 10.70 -2.52 -6.00
C GLU A 43 9.23 -2.11 -5.87
N ALA A 44 8.30 -3.00 -6.23
CA ALA A 44 6.87 -2.75 -6.10
C ALA A 44 6.48 -2.39 -4.65
N LEU A 45 7.03 -3.13 -3.67
CA LEU A 45 6.81 -2.83 -2.26
C LEU A 45 7.41 -1.47 -1.85
N THR A 46 8.60 -1.14 -2.36
CA THR A 46 9.27 0.14 -2.07
C THR A 46 8.49 1.33 -2.64
N ASN A 47 7.99 1.20 -3.87
CA ASN A 47 7.19 2.21 -4.54
C ASN A 47 5.84 2.39 -3.82
N LEU A 48 5.11 1.31 -3.55
CA LEU A 48 3.87 1.37 -2.78
C LEU A 48 4.08 1.99 -1.39
N LYS A 49 5.19 1.71 -0.71
CA LYS A 49 5.51 2.31 0.59
C LYS A 49 5.70 3.83 0.49
N LYS A 50 6.26 4.36 -0.60
CA LYS A 50 6.33 5.81 -0.85
C LYS A 50 4.93 6.37 -1.09
N LEU A 51 4.12 5.69 -1.91
CA LEU A 51 2.76 6.09 -2.22
C LEU A 51 1.87 6.14 -0.96
N ILE A 52 1.94 5.14 -0.09
CA ILE A 52 1.20 5.11 1.20
C ILE A 52 1.58 6.31 2.07
N ARG A 53 2.87 6.66 2.18
CA ARG A 53 3.30 7.81 2.98
C ARG A 53 2.78 9.12 2.40
N PHE A 54 2.85 9.28 1.09
CA PHE A 54 2.30 10.44 0.40
C PHE A 54 0.79 10.56 0.63
N HIS A 55 0.05 9.46 0.48
CA HIS A 55 -1.39 9.42 0.67
C HIS A 55 -1.79 9.77 2.12
N ILE A 56 -1.10 9.22 3.12
CA ILE A 56 -1.32 9.58 4.53
C ILE A 56 -1.03 11.06 4.79
N ALA A 57 0.01 11.63 4.20
CA ALA A 57 0.32 13.04 4.32
C ALA A 57 -0.79 13.91 3.73
N SER A 58 -1.28 13.60 2.52
CA SER A 58 -2.42 14.29 1.89
C SER A 58 -3.69 14.20 2.74
N LEU A 59 -4.05 13.02 3.26
CA LEU A 59 -5.21 12.88 4.15
C LEU A 59 -5.09 13.79 5.39
N ARG A 60 -3.91 13.81 6.02
CA ARG A 60 -3.66 14.68 7.18
C ARG A 60 -3.78 16.16 6.82
N ASP A 61 -3.19 16.58 5.71
CA ASP A 61 -3.17 17.97 5.27
C ASP A 61 -4.58 18.45 4.87
N GLU A 62 -5.44 17.54 4.41
CA GLU A 62 -6.86 17.76 4.13
C GLU A 62 -7.77 17.61 5.37
N GLY A 63 -7.21 17.31 6.55
CA GLY A 63 -7.99 17.09 7.77
C GLY A 63 -8.89 15.85 7.74
N LYS A 64 -8.58 14.88 6.86
CA LYS A 64 -9.33 13.62 6.71
C LYS A 64 -8.81 12.56 7.69
N GLU A 65 -9.69 11.62 8.03
CA GLU A 65 -9.33 10.46 8.85
C GLU A 65 -8.33 9.58 8.09
N ILE A 66 -7.35 9.04 8.82
CA ILE A 66 -6.41 8.04 8.29
C ILE A 66 -6.98 6.65 8.57
N PRO A 67 -7.35 5.87 7.52
CA PRO A 67 -7.78 4.49 7.68
C PRO A 67 -6.77 3.67 8.51
N SER A 68 -7.26 3.10 9.60
CA SER A 68 -6.57 2.03 10.33
C SER A 68 -7.52 0.85 10.43
N LYS A 69 -7.23 -0.24 9.71
CA LYS A 69 -8.00 -1.47 9.86
C LYS A 69 -7.62 -2.08 11.21
N ASN A 70 -8.52 -2.01 12.19
CA ASN A 70 -8.40 -2.84 13.38
C ASN A 70 -8.61 -4.29 12.92
N PHE A 71 -7.53 -5.07 12.80
CA PHE A 71 -7.68 -6.51 12.75
C PHE A 71 -8.28 -6.92 14.09
N LYS A 72 -9.61 -7.16 14.14
CA LYS A 72 -10.17 -7.95 15.24
C LYS A 72 -9.53 -9.32 15.11
N THR A 73 -8.62 -9.66 16.01
CA THR A 73 -8.28 -11.06 16.25
C THR A 73 -9.59 -11.77 16.55
N ILE A 74 -10.06 -12.59 15.64
CA ILE A 74 -11.07 -13.59 15.97
C ILE A 74 -10.28 -14.63 16.76
N VAL A 75 -10.45 -14.61 18.08
CA VAL A 75 -10.05 -15.74 18.93
C VAL A 75 -11.22 -16.72 18.86
N ASP A 76 -10.94 -17.94 18.38
CA ASP A 76 -11.84 -19.09 18.51
C ASP A 76 -11.96 -19.52 19.98
#